data_AF-Q482Y3-F1
#
_entry.id   AF-Q482Y3-F1
#
_cell.length_a   1.000
_cell.length_b   1.000
_cell.length_c   1.000
_cell.angle_alpha   90.00
_cell.angle_beta   90.00
_cell.angle_gamma   90.00
#
_symmetry.space_group_name_H-M   'P 1'
#
loop_
_entity.id
_entity.type
_entity.pdbx_description
1 polymer ?
#
loop_
_entity_poly.entity_id
_entity_poly.type
_entity_poly.pdbx_seq_one_letter_code
_entity_poly.pdbx_strand_id
1 'polypeptide(L)'
;MWYNIFGTINTLFIFVSLYGVYLQLSKLWLRKENGKEKVTDVLSQNQFTMSFLAYFSFFVYGYSIDIFNHYIVWPRLIASILVILILVEMWKDRKSKASVTSLVLVSVSFTLGIIGLALNESFADHSKQVSTILIMIITLLLAQGYTHQIKLIISSGKTGAIDIRMSQFILMMDISTIAFAMTMGLAQGWPLIVLATVSAITKLIIMYLFHWARVSPVAKNRSEYG
;
A
#
# COMPACT_ATOMS: atom_id res chain seq x y z
N MET A 1 10.90 -24.67 -10.19
CA MET A 1 11.34 -23.67 -11.19
C MET A 1 10.39 -22.46 -11.25
N TRP A 2 9.08 -22.67 -11.46
CA TRP A 2 8.09 -21.59 -11.50
C TRP A 2 8.03 -20.71 -10.24
N TYR A 3 8.12 -21.31 -9.05
CA TYR A 3 8.17 -20.58 -7.78
C TYR A 3 9.30 -19.53 -7.73
N ASN A 4 10.53 -19.91 -8.11
CA ASN A 4 11.67 -18.98 -8.12
C ASN A 4 11.51 -17.89 -9.18
N ILE A 5 10.96 -18.24 -10.36
CA ILE A 5 10.74 -17.28 -11.45
C ILE A 5 9.70 -16.23 -11.04
N PHE A 6 8.51 -16.66 -10.62
CA PHE A 6 7.46 -15.73 -10.20
C PHE A 6 7.83 -14.99 -8.91
N GLY A 7 8.56 -15.63 -7.99
CA GLY A 7 9.11 -14.97 -6.80
C GLY A 7 10.07 -13.84 -7.18
N THR A 8 11.02 -14.10 -8.09
CA THR A 8 11.97 -13.09 -8.57
C THR A 8 11.26 -11.94 -9.29
N ILE A 9 10.31 -12.25 -10.18
CA ILE A 9 9.51 -11.24 -10.88
C ILE A 9 8.72 -10.38 -9.89
N ASN A 10 8.10 -11.02 -8.89
CA ASN A 10 7.35 -10.31 -7.86
C ASN A 10 8.26 -9.40 -7.04
N THR A 11 9.42 -9.90 -6.62
CA THR A 11 10.41 -9.09 -5.91
C THR A 11 10.89 -7.91 -6.74
N LEU A 12 11.15 -8.09 -8.05
CA LEU A 12 11.50 -7.00 -8.95
C LEU A 12 10.41 -5.92 -9.01
N PHE A 13 9.14 -6.30 -9.15
CA PHE A 13 8.05 -5.32 -9.15
C PHE A 13 7.85 -4.64 -7.81
N ILE A 14 8.08 -5.34 -6.70
CA ILE A 14 8.08 -4.70 -5.38
C ILE A 14 9.23 -3.67 -5.30
N PHE A 15 10.42 -3.97 -5.81
CA PHE A 15 11.53 -2.99 -5.86
C PHE A 15 11.23 -1.80 -6.77
N VAL A 16 10.57 -2.00 -7.91
CA VAL A 16 10.11 -0.89 -8.76
C VAL A 16 9.08 -0.04 -8.01
N SER A 17 8.15 -0.66 -7.30
CA SER A 17 7.17 0.05 -6.45
C SER A 17 7.86 0.83 -5.33
N LEU A 18 8.83 0.22 -4.64
CA LEU A 18 9.68 0.83 -3.62
C LEU A 18 10.39 2.07 -4.16
N TYR A 19 10.99 1.97 -5.34
CA TYR A 19 11.64 3.08 -6.00
C TYR A 19 10.65 4.22 -6.29
N GLY A 20 9.42 3.90 -6.70
CA GLY A 20 8.35 4.88 -6.86
C GLY A 20 8.01 5.63 -5.57
N VAL A 21 7.89 4.92 -4.43
CA VAL A 21 7.66 5.52 -3.11
C VAL A 21 8.84 6.37 -2.67
N TYR A 22 10.07 5.88 -2.87
CA TYR A 22 11.30 6.61 -2.57
C TYR A 22 11.38 7.92 -3.36
N LEU A 23 11.12 7.90 -4.67
CA LEU A 23 11.10 9.10 -5.50
C LEU A 23 10.07 10.13 -5.02
N GLN A 24 8.93 9.70 -4.48
CA GLN A 24 7.95 10.62 -3.87
C GLN A 24 8.52 11.27 -2.60
N LEU A 25 9.19 10.49 -1.75
CA LEU A 25 9.86 11.01 -0.56
C LEU A 25 10.99 11.99 -0.91
N SER A 26 11.85 11.67 -1.89
CA SER A 26 12.91 12.57 -2.35
C SER A 26 12.36 13.87 -2.92
N LYS A 27 11.26 13.82 -3.70
CA LYS A 27 10.58 15.03 -4.20
C LYS A 27 10.02 15.88 -3.06
N LEU A 28 9.57 15.25 -1.99
CA LEU A 28 9.09 15.96 -0.81
C LEU A 28 10.22 16.71 -0.12
N TRP A 29 11.35 16.04 0.13
CA TRP A 29 12.53 16.67 0.73
C TRP A 29 13.08 17.80 -0.13
N LEU A 30 13.22 17.59 -1.44
CA LEU A 30 13.67 18.63 -2.37
C LEU A 30 12.77 19.87 -2.35
N ARG A 31 11.44 19.70 -2.28
CA ARG A 31 10.51 20.84 -2.20
C ARG A 31 10.61 21.60 -0.88
N LYS A 32 10.93 20.89 0.21
CA LYS A 32 11.13 21.46 1.54
C LYS A 32 12.44 22.25 1.61
N GLU A 33 13.52 21.73 1.04
CA GLU A 33 14.80 22.45 0.88
C GLU A 33 14.65 23.74 0.07
N ASN A 34 13.78 23.71 -0.95
CA ASN A 34 13.45 24.89 -1.75
C ASN A 34 12.48 25.88 -1.05
N GLY A 35 12.23 25.74 0.25
CA GLY A 35 11.49 26.72 1.06
C GLY A 35 9.98 26.78 0.79
N LYS A 36 9.38 25.77 0.15
CA LYS A 36 7.92 25.75 -0.06
C LYS A 36 7.21 25.39 1.25
N GLU A 37 6.27 26.22 1.68
CA GLU A 37 5.39 25.90 2.81
C GLU A 37 4.34 24.86 2.41
N LYS A 38 3.96 23.98 3.35
CA LYS A 38 2.90 22.95 3.20
C LYS A 38 3.08 22.01 2.01
N VAL A 39 4.30 21.51 1.83
CA VAL A 39 4.68 20.59 0.73
C VAL A 39 3.80 19.34 0.69
N THR A 40 3.32 18.90 1.86
CA THR A 40 2.56 17.66 1.98
C THR A 40 1.08 17.85 1.69
N ASP A 41 0.50 19.06 1.62
CA ASP A 41 -0.96 19.30 1.52
C ASP A 41 -1.63 18.60 0.34
N VAL A 42 -0.87 18.40 -0.73
CA VAL A 42 -1.33 17.67 -1.91
C VAL A 42 -1.50 16.18 -1.54
N LEU A 43 -0.57 15.56 -0.80
CA LEU A 43 -0.57 14.13 -0.49
C LEU A 43 -1.79 13.65 0.30
N SER A 44 -2.39 12.52 -0.10
CA SER A 44 -3.49 11.92 0.65
C SER A 44 -2.97 11.07 1.80
N GLN A 45 -3.21 11.52 3.03
CA GLN A 45 -2.75 10.81 4.22
C GLN A 45 -3.38 9.43 4.33
N ASN A 46 -4.69 9.32 4.06
CA ASN A 46 -5.41 8.06 4.08
C ASN A 46 -4.83 7.07 3.04
N GLN A 47 -4.44 7.56 1.86
CA GLN A 47 -3.81 6.71 0.85
C GLN A 47 -2.49 6.12 1.34
N PHE A 48 -1.64 6.90 2.01
CA PHE A 48 -0.38 6.39 2.55
C PHE A 48 -0.60 5.46 3.74
N THR A 49 -1.55 5.74 4.63
CA THR A 49 -1.90 4.81 5.72
C THR A 49 -2.41 3.47 5.19
N MET A 50 -3.28 3.49 4.18
CA MET A 50 -3.76 2.26 3.54
C MET A 50 -2.63 1.52 2.82
N SER A 51 -1.75 2.24 2.12
CA SER A 51 -0.56 1.64 1.49
C SER A 51 0.34 0.97 2.52
N PHE A 52 0.57 1.60 3.68
CA PHE A 52 1.30 1.01 4.79
C PHE A 52 0.64 -0.30 5.26
N LEU A 53 -0.67 -0.29 5.53
CA LEU A 53 -1.38 -1.48 6.00
C LEU A 53 -1.28 -2.63 4.99
N ALA A 54 -1.36 -2.37 3.69
CA ALA A 54 -1.12 -3.37 2.66
C ALA A 54 0.29 -3.97 2.76
N TYR A 55 1.33 -3.12 2.75
CA TYR A 55 2.72 -3.57 2.85
C TYR A 55 2.97 -4.37 4.13
N PHE A 56 2.46 -3.86 5.26
CA PHE A 56 2.55 -4.48 6.57
C PHE A 56 1.87 -5.87 6.61
N SER A 57 0.69 -6.01 6.00
CA SER A 57 0.00 -7.32 5.94
C SER A 57 0.80 -8.38 5.22
N PHE A 58 1.36 -8.03 4.06
CA PHE A 58 2.19 -8.93 3.28
C PHE A 58 3.46 -9.30 4.04
N PHE A 59 4.06 -8.33 4.75
CA PHE A 59 5.19 -8.57 5.62
C PHE A 59 4.85 -9.59 6.72
N VAL A 60 3.77 -9.35 7.47
CA VAL A 60 3.33 -10.26 8.56
C VAL A 60 3.00 -11.64 8.04
N TYR A 61 2.22 -11.71 6.97
CA TYR A 61 1.85 -12.96 6.33
C TYR A 61 3.09 -13.73 5.83
N GLY A 62 4.05 -13.05 5.20
CA GLY A 62 5.21 -13.68 4.58
C GLY A 62 6.14 -14.40 5.57
N TYR A 63 6.22 -13.95 6.83
CA TYR A 63 6.98 -14.65 7.85
C TYR A 63 6.14 -15.69 8.61
N SER A 64 4.82 -15.57 8.60
CA SER A 64 3.90 -16.44 9.37
C SER A 64 3.43 -17.68 8.62
N ILE A 65 3.88 -17.88 7.38
CA ILE A 65 3.64 -19.11 6.64
C ILE A 65 4.69 -20.17 7.01
N ASP A 66 4.32 -21.44 6.84
CA ASP A 66 5.10 -22.62 7.25
C ASP A 66 6.56 -22.59 6.74
N ILE A 67 6.81 -21.97 5.58
CA ILE A 67 8.14 -21.71 5.04
C ILE A 67 8.32 -20.20 4.91
N PHE A 68 9.26 -19.64 5.67
CA PHE A 68 9.58 -18.21 5.64
C PHE A 68 9.83 -17.72 4.20
N ASN A 69 9.06 -16.73 3.74
CA ASN A 69 9.13 -16.27 2.36
C ASN A 69 9.92 -14.96 2.21
N HIS A 70 11.23 -15.10 2.02
CA HIS A 70 12.15 -13.97 1.84
C HIS A 70 11.79 -13.04 0.67
N TYR A 71 11.13 -13.55 -0.38
CA TYR A 71 10.72 -12.75 -1.53
C TYR A 71 9.59 -11.76 -1.21
N ILE A 72 8.80 -12.03 -0.16
CA ILE A 72 7.71 -11.18 0.30
C ILE A 72 8.17 -10.32 1.48
N VAL A 73 8.81 -10.92 2.48
CA VAL A 73 9.06 -10.27 3.78
C VAL A 73 9.94 -9.03 3.66
N TRP A 74 11.15 -9.17 3.10
CA TRP A 74 12.13 -8.07 3.10
C TRP A 74 11.72 -6.87 2.26
N PRO A 75 11.25 -7.05 1.01
CA PRO A 75 10.85 -5.90 0.19
C PRO A 75 9.67 -5.14 0.83
N ARG A 76 8.74 -5.85 1.48
CA ARG A 76 7.57 -5.26 2.14
C ARG A 76 7.92 -4.57 3.45
N LEU A 77 8.90 -5.09 4.19
CA LEU A 77 9.46 -4.41 5.36
C LEU A 77 10.05 -3.05 4.96
N ILE A 78 10.91 -3.01 3.95
CA ILE A 78 11.50 -1.77 3.43
C ILE A 78 10.39 -0.80 2.99
N ALA A 79 9.35 -1.31 2.32
CA ALA A 79 8.23 -0.48 1.84
C ALA A 79 7.48 0.16 3.00
N SER A 80 7.20 -0.61 4.04
CA SER A 80 6.53 -0.12 5.24
C SER A 80 7.33 0.98 5.93
N ILE A 81 8.66 0.85 6.01
CA ILE A 81 9.57 1.88 6.55
C ILE A 81 9.51 3.15 5.71
N LEU A 82 9.61 3.06 4.38
CA LEU A 82 9.52 4.24 3.51
C LEU A 82 8.19 4.98 3.65
N VAL A 83 7.08 4.26 3.77
CA VAL A 83 5.76 4.86 3.97
C VAL A 83 5.64 5.49 5.36
N ILE A 84 6.22 4.89 6.40
CA ILE A 84 6.33 5.51 7.73
C ILE A 84 7.05 6.86 7.64
N LEU A 85 8.18 6.93 6.92
CA LEU A 85 8.93 8.18 6.75
C LEU A 85 8.09 9.26 6.07
N ILE A 86 7.30 8.91 5.05
CA ILE A 86 6.36 9.84 4.42
C ILE A 86 5.32 10.32 5.44
N LEU A 87 4.70 9.41 6.21
CA LEU A 87 3.69 9.76 7.21
C LEU A 87 4.26 10.64 8.34
N VAL A 88 5.53 10.43 8.74
CA VAL A 88 6.25 11.29 9.69
C VAL A 88 6.42 12.69 9.12
N GLU A 89 6.85 12.83 7.86
CA GLU A 89 6.97 14.15 7.24
C GLU A 89 5.61 14.84 7.07
N MET A 90 4.55 14.09 6.76
CA MET A 90 3.16 14.61 6.76
C MET A 90 2.73 15.13 8.13
N TRP A 91 3.10 14.42 9.21
CA TRP A 91 2.80 14.86 10.57
C TRP A 91 3.57 16.12 10.96
N LYS A 92 4.87 16.20 10.63
CA LYS A 92 5.69 17.39 10.89
C LYS A 92 5.14 18.64 10.20
N ASP A 93 4.63 18.48 8.98
CA ASP A 93 4.11 19.58 8.15
C ASP A 93 2.69 20.00 8.58
N ARG A 94 1.78 19.04 8.78
CA ARG A 94 0.35 19.33 9.01
C ARG A 94 -0.06 19.45 10.48
N LYS A 95 0.61 18.72 11.38
CA LYS A 95 0.27 18.58 12.81
C LYS A 95 -1.23 18.36 13.11
N SER A 96 -1.96 17.73 12.19
CA SER A 96 -3.40 17.53 12.31
C SER A 96 -3.73 16.32 13.19
N LYS A 97 -4.94 16.29 13.77
CA LYS A 97 -5.43 15.15 14.55
C LYS A 97 -5.39 13.85 13.73
N ALA A 98 -5.78 13.92 12.46
CA ALA A 98 -5.71 12.78 11.55
C ALA A 98 -4.26 12.29 11.39
N SER A 99 -3.29 13.19 11.23
CA SER A 99 -1.88 12.81 11.05
C SER A 99 -1.30 12.11 12.26
N VAL A 100 -1.70 12.54 13.47
CA VAL A 100 -1.29 11.89 14.71
C VAL A 100 -1.91 10.49 14.82
N THR A 101 -3.21 10.35 14.58
CA THR A 101 -3.88 9.04 14.69
C THR A 101 -3.32 8.02 13.71
N SER A 102 -3.07 8.42 12.45
CA SER A 102 -2.41 7.55 11.47
C SER A 102 -0.99 7.17 11.91
N LEU A 103 -0.21 8.12 12.43
CA LEU A 103 1.16 7.83 12.85
C LEU A 103 1.21 6.87 14.04
N VAL A 104 0.30 7.03 15.02
CA VAL A 104 0.18 6.12 16.16
C VAL A 104 -0.22 4.73 15.69
N LEU A 105 -1.26 4.62 14.86
CA LEU A 105 -1.71 3.33 14.31
C LEU A 105 -0.58 2.59 13.61
N VAL A 106 0.13 3.30 12.72
CA VAL A 106 1.22 2.74 11.92
C VAL A 106 2.40 2.34 12.81
N SER A 107 2.79 3.17 13.79
CA SER A 107 3.91 2.88 14.69
C SER A 107 3.63 1.68 15.59
N VAL A 108 2.43 1.61 16.16
CA VAL A 108 2.00 0.47 17.00
C VAL A 108 1.97 -0.81 16.16
N SER A 109 1.34 -0.77 14.99
CA SER A 109 1.26 -1.94 14.09
C SER A 109 2.66 -2.41 13.70
N PHE A 110 3.54 -1.49 13.29
CA PHE A 110 4.90 -1.82 12.89
C PHE A 110 5.68 -2.49 14.03
N THR A 111 5.61 -1.93 15.23
CA THR A 111 6.28 -2.49 16.42
C THR A 111 5.78 -3.91 16.72
N LEU A 112 4.46 -4.12 16.67
CA LEU A 112 3.87 -5.45 16.84
C LEU A 112 4.33 -6.45 15.77
N GLY A 113 4.47 -6.02 14.51
CA GLY A 113 4.98 -6.88 13.44
C GLY A 113 6.46 -7.23 13.60
N ILE A 114 7.30 -6.32 14.10
CA ILE A 114 8.71 -6.63 14.40
C ILE A 114 8.82 -7.61 15.56
N ILE A 115 8.02 -7.42 16.61
CA ILE A 115 7.95 -8.37 17.73
C ILE A 115 7.45 -9.74 17.23
N GLY A 116 6.43 -9.76 16.38
CA GLY A 116 5.90 -10.98 15.78
C GLY A 116 6.92 -11.72 14.92
N LEU A 117 7.75 -10.99 14.17
CA LEU A 117 8.87 -11.57 13.41
C LEU A 117 9.92 -12.20 14.34
N ALA A 118 10.29 -11.51 15.43
CA ALA A 118 11.29 -12.00 16.38
C ALA A 118 10.82 -13.23 17.18
N LEU A 119 9.52 -13.33 17.44
CA LEU A 119 8.90 -14.43 18.20
C LEU A 119 8.33 -15.54 17.31
N ASN A 120 8.52 -15.46 15.99
CA ASN A 120 7.87 -16.34 15.02
C ASN A 120 8.10 -17.84 15.30
N GLU A 121 9.31 -18.22 15.71
CA GLU A 121 9.65 -19.61 16.03
C GLU A 121 8.92 -20.14 17.28
N SER A 122 8.50 -19.27 18.20
CA SER A 122 7.82 -19.63 19.45
C SER A 122 6.31 -19.83 19.27
N PHE A 123 5.71 -19.23 18.23
CA PHE A 123 4.26 -19.22 17.99
C PHE A 123 3.85 -19.98 16.71
N ALA A 124 4.72 -20.85 16.20
CA ALA A 124 4.58 -21.51 14.90
C ALA A 124 3.18 -22.14 14.69
N ASP A 125 2.64 -22.83 15.70
CA ASP A 125 1.37 -23.57 15.60
C ASP A 125 0.13 -22.69 15.33
N HIS A 126 0.14 -21.42 15.74
CA HIS A 126 -1.01 -20.51 15.60
C HIS A 126 -0.74 -19.32 14.66
N SER A 127 0.53 -19.11 14.28
CA SER A 127 1.00 -17.99 13.45
C SER A 127 0.23 -17.85 12.13
N LYS A 128 -0.02 -18.96 11.44
CA LYS A 128 -0.70 -19.00 10.14
C LYS A 128 -2.15 -18.53 10.21
N GLN A 129 -2.89 -18.96 11.24
CA GLN A 129 -4.30 -18.57 11.40
C GLN A 129 -4.42 -17.10 11.77
N VAL A 130 -3.57 -16.63 12.70
CA VAL A 130 -3.53 -15.21 13.11
C VAL A 130 -3.21 -14.31 11.92
N SER A 131 -2.21 -14.67 11.11
CA SER A 131 -1.79 -13.87 9.96
C SER A 131 -2.78 -13.93 8.80
N THR A 132 -3.53 -15.03 8.66
CA THR A 132 -4.64 -15.13 7.72
C THR A 132 -5.82 -14.25 8.14
N ILE A 133 -6.15 -14.19 9.44
CA ILE A 133 -7.18 -13.27 9.93
C ILE A 133 -6.74 -11.81 9.74
N LEU A 134 -5.49 -11.51 10.05
CA LEU A 134 -4.92 -10.17 9.91
C LEU A 134 -4.96 -9.68 8.45
N ILE A 135 -4.50 -10.50 7.50
CA ILE A 135 -4.51 -10.11 6.08
C ILE A 135 -5.93 -9.93 5.55
N MET A 136 -6.90 -10.69 6.06
CA MET A 136 -8.31 -10.53 5.70
C MET A 136 -8.90 -9.23 6.27
N ILE A 137 -8.64 -8.91 7.54
CA ILE A 137 -9.05 -7.64 8.15
C ILE A 137 -8.46 -6.47 7.35
N ILE A 138 -7.17 -6.53 7.03
CA ILE A 138 -6.53 -5.45 6.29
C ILE A 138 -7.03 -5.37 4.85
N THR A 139 -7.38 -6.49 4.22
CA THR A 139 -8.05 -6.47 2.91
C THR A 139 -9.36 -5.69 2.96
N LEU A 140 -10.16 -5.86 4.02
CA LEU A 140 -11.39 -5.09 4.22
C LEU A 140 -11.10 -3.60 4.46
N LEU A 141 -10.10 -3.28 5.28
CA LEU A 141 -9.66 -1.89 5.51
C LEU A 141 -9.17 -1.23 4.22
N LEU A 142 -8.44 -1.96 3.38
CA LEU A 142 -8.01 -1.50 2.06
C LEU A 142 -9.20 -1.23 1.14
N ALA A 143 -10.14 -2.18 1.06
CA ALA A 143 -11.35 -2.00 0.28
C ALA A 143 -12.14 -0.77 0.74
N GLN A 144 -12.28 -0.56 2.05
CA GLN A 144 -12.92 0.61 2.64
C GLN A 144 -12.15 1.91 2.32
N GLY A 145 -10.84 1.93 2.54
CA GLY A 145 -10.00 3.11 2.31
C GLY A 145 -10.02 3.55 0.86
N TYR A 146 -9.99 2.59 -0.07
CA TYR A 146 -10.04 2.88 -1.47
C TYR A 146 -11.43 3.22 -2.00
N THR A 147 -12.51 2.60 -1.50
CA THR A 147 -13.87 3.02 -1.86
C THR A 147 -14.14 4.46 -1.44
N HIS A 148 -13.64 4.88 -0.27
CA HIS A 148 -13.67 6.27 0.15
C HIS A 148 -12.89 7.18 -0.82
N GLN A 149 -11.69 6.76 -1.24
CA GLN A 149 -10.89 7.51 -2.22
C GLN A 149 -11.58 7.64 -3.58
N ILE A 150 -12.16 6.55 -4.09
CA ILE A 150 -12.93 6.51 -5.34
C ILE A 150 -14.12 7.48 -5.25
N LYS A 151 -14.87 7.45 -4.15
CA LYS A 151 -16.01 8.34 -3.92
C LYS A 151 -15.60 9.81 -3.96
N LEU A 152 -14.47 10.16 -3.32
CA LEU A 152 -13.93 11.53 -3.35
C LEU A 152 -13.52 12.01 -4.74
N ILE A 153 -12.93 11.13 -5.57
CA ILE A 153 -12.56 11.49 -6.95
C ILE A 153 -13.82 11.75 -7.77
N ILE A 154 -14.83 10.90 -7.64
CA ILE A 154 -16.11 11.05 -8.38
C ILE A 154 -16.86 12.31 -7.95
N SER A 155 -16.88 12.62 -6.64
CA SER A 155 -17.59 13.79 -6.12
C SER A 155 -16.87 15.09 -6.46
N SER A 156 -15.55 15.15 -6.35
CA SER A 156 -14.76 16.36 -6.64
C SER A 156 -14.50 16.57 -8.13
N GLY A 157 -14.67 15.55 -8.97
CA GLY A 157 -14.26 15.59 -10.38
C GLY A 157 -12.75 15.70 -10.60
N LYS A 158 -11.95 15.70 -9.52
CA LYS A 158 -10.50 15.83 -9.54
C LYS A 158 -9.88 14.55 -8.98
N THR A 159 -8.82 14.08 -9.62
CA THR A 159 -8.02 12.95 -9.11
C THR A 159 -7.17 13.35 -7.90
N GLY A 160 -7.06 14.65 -7.62
CA GLY A 160 -6.21 15.19 -6.57
C GLY A 160 -4.74 14.84 -6.79
N ALA A 161 -4.05 14.49 -5.71
CA ALA A 161 -2.61 14.16 -5.68
C ALA A 161 -2.25 12.71 -5.98
N ILE A 162 -3.23 11.92 -6.43
CA ILE A 162 -2.94 10.54 -6.75
C ILE A 162 -2.00 10.54 -7.95
N ASP A 163 -0.95 9.72 -7.90
CA ASP A 163 -0.03 9.54 -9.02
C ASP A 163 -0.46 8.31 -9.83
N ILE A 164 -0.76 8.52 -11.11
CA ILE A 164 -1.14 7.45 -12.01
C ILE A 164 -0.02 6.42 -12.20
N ARG A 165 1.26 6.86 -12.23
CA ARG A 165 2.41 5.96 -12.38
C ARG A 165 2.57 5.06 -11.16
N MET A 166 2.38 5.63 -9.96
CA MET A 166 2.37 4.84 -8.73
C MET A 166 1.26 3.79 -8.75
N SER A 167 0.07 4.15 -9.24
CA SER A 167 -1.06 3.22 -9.36
C SER A 167 -0.78 2.08 -10.35
N GLN A 168 -0.11 2.38 -11.47
CA GLN A 168 0.35 1.38 -12.44
C GLN A 168 1.37 0.41 -11.85
N PHE A 169 2.38 0.92 -11.13
CA PHE A 169 3.37 0.05 -10.48
C PHE A 169 2.75 -0.84 -9.41
N ILE A 170 1.81 -0.31 -8.61
CA ILE A 170 1.07 -1.13 -7.64
C ILE A 170 0.26 -2.22 -8.35
N LEU A 171 -0.40 -1.90 -9.47
CA LEU A 171 -1.12 -2.92 -10.24
C LEU A 171 -0.20 -4.02 -10.77
N MET A 172 0.96 -3.66 -11.33
CA MET A 172 1.94 -4.64 -11.81
C MET A 172 2.43 -5.55 -10.68
N MET A 173 2.72 -4.96 -9.51
CA MET A 173 3.09 -5.69 -8.29
C MET A 173 1.96 -6.61 -7.79
N ASP A 174 0.71 -6.18 -7.87
CA ASP A 174 -0.43 -7.00 -7.46
C ASP A 174 -0.63 -8.19 -8.41
N ILE A 175 -0.52 -7.98 -9.72
CA ILE A 175 -0.57 -9.06 -10.72
C ILE A 175 0.56 -10.06 -10.50
N SER A 176 1.79 -9.60 -10.25
CA SER A 176 2.91 -10.50 -9.93
C SER A 176 2.71 -11.23 -8.62
N THR A 177 2.09 -10.59 -7.63
CA THR A 177 1.76 -11.21 -6.34
C THR A 177 0.71 -12.32 -6.52
N ILE A 178 -0.31 -12.11 -7.34
CA ILE A 178 -1.31 -13.14 -7.68
C ILE A 178 -0.63 -14.33 -8.37
N ALA A 179 0.20 -14.06 -9.39
CA ALA A 179 0.94 -15.11 -10.10
C ALA A 179 1.84 -15.91 -9.15
N PHE A 180 2.56 -15.23 -8.26
CA PHE A 180 3.41 -15.88 -7.27
C PHE A 180 2.61 -16.70 -6.26
N ALA A 181 1.53 -16.14 -5.71
CA ALA A 181 0.69 -16.83 -4.73
C ALA A 181 0.03 -18.10 -5.30
N MET A 182 -0.31 -18.12 -6.60
CA MET A 182 -0.76 -19.34 -7.28
C MET A 182 0.31 -20.43 -7.27
N THR A 183 1.61 -20.07 -7.33
CA THR A 183 2.70 -21.04 -7.26
C THR A 183 3.00 -21.57 -5.85
N MET A 184 2.50 -20.90 -4.81
CA MET A 184 2.60 -21.34 -3.41
C MET A 184 1.57 -22.45 -3.07
N GLY A 185 0.65 -22.74 -3.99
CA GLY A 185 -0.50 -23.62 -3.76
C GLY A 185 -1.67 -22.88 -3.11
N LEU A 186 -2.90 -23.23 -3.53
CA LEU A 186 -4.10 -22.48 -3.15
C LEU A 186 -4.36 -22.49 -1.63
N ALA A 187 -4.04 -23.59 -0.93
CA ALA A 187 -4.22 -23.74 0.50
C ALA A 187 -3.41 -22.71 1.33
N GLN A 188 -2.24 -22.31 0.82
CA GLN A 188 -1.43 -21.27 1.45
C GLN A 188 -1.74 -19.92 0.80
N GLY A 189 -1.61 -19.79 -0.52
CA GLY A 189 -1.62 -18.49 -1.21
C GLY A 189 -2.96 -17.76 -1.31
N TRP A 190 -4.11 -18.39 -1.02
CA TRP A 190 -5.42 -17.76 -1.22
C TRP A 190 -5.61 -16.41 -0.50
N PRO A 191 -5.13 -16.15 0.73
CA PRO A 191 -5.31 -14.85 1.38
C PRO A 191 -4.54 -13.74 0.67
N LEU A 192 -3.35 -14.07 0.14
CA LEU A 192 -2.56 -13.15 -0.69
C LEU A 192 -3.26 -12.83 -2.00
N ILE A 193 -3.85 -13.85 -2.64
CA ILE A 193 -4.61 -13.69 -3.89
C ILE A 193 -5.80 -12.75 -3.65
N VAL A 194 -6.55 -12.95 -2.57
CA VAL A 194 -7.70 -12.10 -2.23
C VAL A 194 -7.26 -10.64 -2.04
N LEU A 195 -6.23 -10.38 -1.22
CA LEU A 195 -5.74 -9.03 -1.00
C LEU A 195 -5.24 -8.38 -2.29
N ALA A 196 -4.40 -9.07 -3.05
CA ALA A 196 -3.82 -8.56 -4.29
C ALA A 196 -4.91 -8.32 -5.35
N THR A 197 -5.94 -9.16 -5.41
CA THR A 197 -7.06 -8.99 -6.35
C THR A 197 -7.89 -7.76 -5.99
N VAL A 198 -8.24 -7.57 -4.71
CA VAL A 198 -8.96 -6.38 -4.24
C VAL A 198 -8.17 -5.10 -4.56
N SER A 199 -6.86 -5.11 -4.31
CA SER A 199 -5.98 -4.00 -4.64
C SER A 199 -5.93 -3.75 -6.16
N ALA A 200 -5.72 -4.79 -6.97
CA ALA A 200 -5.65 -4.70 -8.44
C ALA A 200 -6.93 -4.13 -9.06
N ILE A 201 -8.10 -4.65 -8.68
CA ILE A 201 -9.41 -4.15 -9.14
C ILE A 201 -9.55 -2.67 -8.80
N THR A 202 -9.18 -2.29 -7.58
CA THR A 202 -9.23 -0.90 -7.17
C THR A 202 -8.32 -0.02 -8.02
N LYS A 203 -7.07 -0.44 -8.27
CA LYS A 203 -6.14 0.34 -9.10
C LYS A 203 -6.66 0.50 -10.52
N LEU A 204 -7.30 -0.52 -11.10
CA LEU A 204 -7.99 -0.41 -12.38
C LEU A 204 -9.09 0.66 -12.35
N ILE A 205 -9.94 0.66 -11.32
CA ILE A 205 -10.99 1.68 -11.15
C ILE A 205 -10.38 3.08 -11.04
N ILE A 206 -9.34 3.25 -10.21
CA ILE A 206 -8.66 4.55 -10.05
C ILE A 206 -8.08 5.02 -11.38
N MET A 207 -7.38 4.16 -12.13
CA MET A 207 -6.82 4.52 -13.44
C MET A 207 -7.90 4.88 -14.47
N TYR A 208 -9.04 4.19 -14.44
CA TYR A 208 -10.20 4.57 -15.25
C TYR A 208 -10.71 5.96 -14.84
N LEU A 209 -10.82 6.24 -13.53
CA LEU A 209 -11.23 7.55 -13.04
C LEU A 209 -10.24 8.67 -13.43
N PHE A 210 -8.94 8.36 -13.58
CA PHE A 210 -7.97 9.30 -14.15
C PHE A 210 -8.26 9.67 -15.61
N HIS A 211 -8.76 8.73 -16.40
CA HIS A 211 -9.20 9.00 -17.76
C HIS A 211 -10.51 9.79 -17.75
N TRP A 212 -11.49 9.35 -16.94
CA TRP A 212 -12.78 10.02 -16.79
C TRP A 212 -12.63 11.49 -16.34
N ALA A 213 -11.81 11.77 -15.33
CA ALA A 213 -11.59 13.12 -14.83
C ALA A 213 -10.96 14.06 -15.87
N ARG A 214 -10.24 13.53 -16.86
CA ARG A 214 -9.60 14.31 -17.93
C ARG A 214 -10.53 14.59 -19.11
N VAL A 215 -11.43 13.66 -19.44
CA VAL A 215 -12.23 13.72 -20.67
C VAL A 215 -13.68 14.12 -20.40
N SER A 216 -14.22 13.81 -19.23
CA SER A 216 -15.64 13.99 -18.93
C SER A 216 -16.02 15.45 -18.69
N PRO A 217 -17.01 16.00 -19.43
CA PRO A 217 -17.56 17.32 -19.16
C PRO A 217 -18.18 17.43 -17.77
N VAL A 218 -18.75 16.34 -17.26
CA VAL A 218 -19.35 16.27 -15.91
C VAL A 218 -18.28 16.40 -14.83
N ALA A 219 -17.12 15.78 -15.04
CA ALA A 219 -15.99 15.92 -14.11
C ALA A 219 -15.45 17.35 -14.13
N LYS A 220 -15.35 17.97 -15.32
CA LYS A 220 -14.94 19.37 -15.48
C LYS A 220 -15.87 20.33 -14.74
N ASN A 221 -17.19 20.20 -14.92
CA ASN A 221 -18.17 21.02 -14.18
C ASN A 221 -18.07 20.84 -12.66
N ARG A 222 -17.92 19.60 -12.16
CA ARG A 222 -17.73 19.34 -10.73
C ARG A 222 -16.43 19.93 -10.20
N SER A 223 -15.39 19.99 -11.03
CA SER A 223 -14.08 20.51 -10.66
C SER A 223 -14.04 22.05 -10.60
N GLU A 224 -14.87 22.72 -11.41
CA GLU A 224 -14.94 24.18 -11.55
C GLU A 224 -15.95 24.82 -10.58
N TYR A 225 -17.03 24.10 -10.24
CA TYR A 225 -18.16 24.63 -9.44
C TYR A 225 -18.42 23.90 -8.11
N GLY A 226 -17.66 22.85 -7.79
CA GLY A 226 -17.76 22.07 -6.54
C GLY A 226 -16.55 22.25 -5.63
#